data_AF-A0A1J5M6S6-F1
#
_entry.id   AF-A0A1J5M6S6-F1
#
_cell.length_a   1.000
_cell.length_b   1.000
_cell.length_c   1.000
_cell.angle_alpha   90.00
_cell.angle_beta   90.00
_cell.angle_gamma   90.00
#
_symmetry.space_group_name_H-M   'P 1'
#
loop_
_entity.id
_entity.type
_entity.pdbx_description
1 polymer ?
#
loop_
_entity_poly.entity_id
_entity_poly.type
_entity_poly.pdbx_seq_one_letter_code
_entity_poly.pdbx_strand_id
1 'polypeptide(L)'
;MNRKSLILGFVGVFSMLVVKAQSNLLNATTPDQVGVKTAEQLAADNDKPMEYGYVDDRDMMWSKVVWEYIDLNERINLPYYYPIHENSTSKNRKSLFKTLLDGIMDDQITEVYDDTYFTSKLTKKEIEAKLFRIDTTDAGKRALNQGESNIEEFINRTEINPGDIEGFKIKGVWYIDKRQGEMKYRLLAIAPVAPDVQTKNRSDVQTVDEKLALFWVWYPGARQNLYDMKVFNQKNSAYPISYDHLLNAKRFNAIIYREENIYGNRDVSHYVRGNSLFQVLESDKIRENIRDKELDIWNY
;
A
#
# COMPACT_ATOMS: atom_id res chain seq x y z
N MET A 1 -42.57 -10.06 -56.20
CA MET A 1 -41.59 -9.69 -55.15
C MET A 1 -40.19 -9.86 -55.74
N ASN A 2 -39.44 -8.76 -55.94
CA ASN A 2 -38.20 -8.75 -56.70
C ASN A 2 -37.11 -9.59 -56.01
N ARG A 3 -36.62 -10.65 -56.64
CA ARG A 3 -35.52 -11.50 -56.11
C ARG A 3 -34.29 -10.69 -55.68
N LYS A 4 -34.03 -9.55 -56.31
CA LYS A 4 -32.95 -8.62 -55.95
C LYS A 4 -33.15 -7.94 -54.59
N SER A 5 -34.38 -7.62 -54.19
CA SER A 5 -34.66 -7.01 -52.87
C SER A 5 -34.59 -8.04 -51.73
N LEU A 6 -34.93 -9.31 -52.02
CA LEU A 6 -34.75 -10.42 -51.08
C LEU A 6 -33.28 -10.73 -50.82
N ILE A 7 -32.43 -10.70 -51.86
CA ILE A 7 -30.98 -10.93 -51.72
C ILE A 7 -30.32 -9.78 -50.95
N LEU A 8 -30.68 -8.52 -51.23
CA LEU A 8 -30.18 -7.38 -50.45
C LEU A 8 -30.60 -7.43 -48.97
N GLY A 9 -31.84 -7.85 -48.70
CA GLY A 9 -32.31 -8.06 -47.32
C GLY A 9 -31.54 -9.18 -46.61
N PHE A 10 -31.24 -10.28 -47.32
CA PHE A 10 -30.49 -11.40 -46.74
C PHE A 10 -29.02 -11.04 -46.46
N VAL A 11 -28.38 -10.26 -47.34
CA VAL A 11 -27.01 -9.76 -47.14
C VAL A 11 -26.94 -8.74 -46.00
N GLY A 12 -27.94 -7.85 -45.88
CA GLY A 12 -28.02 -6.89 -44.77
C GLY A 12 -28.26 -7.53 -43.40
N VAL A 13 -28.99 -8.64 -43.34
CA VAL A 13 -29.20 -9.41 -42.11
C VAL A 13 -27.95 -10.21 -41.73
N PHE A 14 -27.21 -10.74 -42.71
CA PHE A 14 -25.96 -11.46 -42.44
C PHE A 14 -24.80 -10.54 -41.97
N SER A 15 -24.81 -9.26 -42.36
CA SER A 15 -23.80 -8.29 -41.90
C SER A 15 -23.99 -7.80 -40.46
N MET A 16 -25.09 -8.17 -39.78
CA MET A 16 -25.34 -7.77 -38.38
C MET A 16 -24.85 -8.79 -37.32
N LEU A 17 -24.22 -9.90 -37.72
CA LEU A 17 -23.93 -11.01 -36.81
C LEU A 17 -22.51 -11.04 -36.22
N VAL A 18 -21.67 -10.03 -36.41
CA VAL A 18 -20.36 -9.96 -35.75
C VAL A 18 -20.40 -9.00 -34.56
N VAL A 19 -21.29 -9.28 -33.61
CA VAL A 19 -21.16 -8.72 -32.26
C VAL A 19 -20.12 -9.57 -31.56
N LYS A 20 -18.89 -9.07 -31.42
CA LYS A 20 -17.87 -9.72 -30.58
C LYS A 20 -18.40 -9.71 -29.14
N ALA A 21 -18.84 -10.88 -28.68
CA ALA A 21 -19.32 -11.07 -27.33
C ALA A 21 -18.20 -10.77 -26.33
N GLN A 22 -18.56 -10.06 -25.27
CA GLN A 22 -17.67 -9.68 -24.18
C GLN A 22 -17.15 -10.95 -23.47
N SER A 23 -15.83 -11.10 -23.32
CA SER A 23 -15.25 -12.15 -22.47
C SER A 23 -15.38 -11.76 -21.00
N ASN A 24 -16.59 -11.90 -20.48
CA ASN A 24 -16.85 -11.85 -19.05
C ASN A 24 -16.64 -13.25 -18.45
N LEU A 25 -16.55 -13.39 -17.12
CA LEU A 25 -16.39 -14.70 -16.45
C LEU A 25 -17.39 -15.76 -16.96
N LEU A 26 -18.61 -15.32 -17.28
CA LEU A 26 -19.72 -16.17 -17.74
C LEU A 26 -19.66 -16.52 -19.24
N ASN A 27 -18.83 -15.83 -20.01
CA ASN A 27 -18.75 -15.93 -21.47
C ASN A 27 -17.35 -16.38 -21.96
N ALA A 28 -16.39 -16.58 -21.06
CA ALA A 28 -15.05 -17.02 -21.40
C ALA A 28 -15.04 -18.50 -21.81
N THR A 29 -14.41 -18.81 -22.94
CA THR A 29 -14.31 -20.20 -23.43
C THR A 29 -13.08 -20.93 -22.88
N THR A 30 -12.06 -20.18 -22.48
CA THR A 30 -10.88 -20.69 -21.79
C THR A 30 -10.62 -19.91 -20.49
N PRO A 31 -10.01 -20.54 -19.47
CA PRO A 31 -9.67 -19.86 -18.22
C PRO A 31 -8.80 -18.61 -18.42
N ASP A 32 -7.92 -18.60 -19.43
CA ASP A 32 -7.03 -17.47 -19.72
C ASP A 32 -7.76 -16.24 -20.28
N GLN A 33 -8.99 -16.41 -20.79
CA GLN A 33 -9.83 -15.31 -21.27
C GLN A 33 -10.65 -14.66 -20.14
N VAL A 34 -10.67 -15.26 -18.95
CA VAL A 34 -11.42 -14.75 -17.80
C VAL A 34 -10.75 -13.49 -17.27
N GLY A 35 -11.45 -12.36 -17.31
CA GLY A 35 -10.98 -11.09 -16.74
C GLY A 35 -10.04 -10.28 -17.64
N VAL A 36 -9.82 -10.70 -18.89
CA VAL A 36 -9.11 -9.91 -19.89
C VAL A 36 -10.08 -8.89 -20.50
N LYS A 37 -9.84 -7.60 -20.22
CA LYS A 37 -10.60 -6.50 -20.82
C LYS A 37 -10.24 -6.34 -22.30
N THR A 38 -11.21 -5.95 -23.13
CA THR A 38 -10.93 -5.60 -24.54
C THR A 38 -10.17 -4.26 -24.63
N ALA A 39 -9.43 -4.03 -25.72
CA ALA A 39 -8.73 -2.76 -25.93
C ALA A 39 -9.68 -1.54 -25.91
N GLU A 40 -10.91 -1.73 -26.40
CA GLU A 40 -11.97 -0.70 -26.38
C GLU A 40 -12.48 -0.43 -24.95
N GLN A 41 -12.60 -1.47 -24.11
CA GLN A 41 -12.94 -1.31 -22.69
C GLN A 41 -11.84 -0.60 -21.92
N LEU A 42 -10.57 -0.94 -22.17
CA LEU A 42 -9.43 -0.26 -21.55
C LEU A 42 -9.41 1.24 -21.90
N ALA A 43 -9.73 1.60 -23.14
CA ALA A 43 -9.83 2.99 -23.58
C ALA A 43 -11.05 3.73 -22.97
N ALA A 44 -12.17 3.04 -22.78
CA ALA A 44 -13.38 3.61 -22.18
C ALA A 44 -13.28 3.76 -20.65
N ASP A 45 -12.63 2.81 -19.97
CA ASP A 45 -12.53 2.76 -18.51
C ASP A 45 -11.62 3.87 -17.94
N ASN A 46 -10.63 4.35 -18.73
CA ASN A 46 -9.65 5.36 -18.30
C ASN A 46 -9.10 5.04 -16.89
N ASP A 47 -8.56 3.83 -16.75
CA ASP A 47 -8.18 3.16 -15.48
C ASP A 47 -6.95 3.85 -14.85
N LYS A 48 -7.16 5.06 -14.32
CA LYS A 48 -6.15 5.85 -13.59
C LYS A 48 -6.66 6.32 -12.23
N PRO A 49 -5.77 6.54 -11.25
CA PRO A 49 -6.13 7.15 -9.98
C PRO A 49 -6.81 8.49 -10.19
N MET A 50 -7.77 8.82 -9.34
CA MET A 50 -8.38 10.15 -9.35
C MET A 50 -7.32 11.22 -9.10
N GLU A 51 -7.16 12.14 -10.03
CA GLU A 51 -6.19 13.22 -9.90
C GLU A 51 -6.55 14.10 -8.69
N TYR A 52 -5.52 14.51 -7.95
CA TYR A 52 -5.74 15.46 -6.87
C TYR A 52 -5.99 16.85 -7.42
N GLY A 53 -6.92 17.56 -6.80
CA GLY A 53 -7.05 19.00 -7.03
C GLY A 53 -5.74 19.71 -6.68
N TYR A 54 -5.33 20.62 -7.57
CA TYR A 54 -4.23 21.54 -7.28
C TYR A 54 -4.63 22.44 -6.11
N VAL A 55 -3.76 22.49 -5.10
CA VAL A 55 -3.89 23.37 -3.94
C VAL A 55 -2.59 24.13 -3.84
N ASP A 56 -2.67 25.45 -3.92
CA ASP A 56 -1.55 26.36 -3.72
C ASP A 56 -1.32 26.54 -2.21
N ASP A 57 -0.07 26.70 -1.78
CA ASP A 57 0.28 26.94 -0.38
C ASP A 57 -0.42 28.19 0.17
N ARG A 58 -0.70 29.18 -0.69
CA ARG A 58 -1.45 30.40 -0.33
C ARG A 58 -2.92 30.13 -0.04
N ASP A 59 -3.48 29.08 -0.62
CA ASP A 59 -4.87 28.66 -0.44
C ASP A 59 -5.04 27.75 0.79
N MET A 60 -3.94 27.39 1.45
CA MET A 60 -3.96 26.64 2.70
C MET A 60 -4.17 27.59 3.88
N MET A 61 -5.30 27.48 4.58
CA MET A 61 -5.58 28.30 5.77
C MET A 61 -4.87 27.77 7.00
N TRP A 62 -4.85 26.45 7.13
CA TRP A 62 -4.24 25.73 8.22
C TRP A 62 -3.74 24.40 7.68
N SER A 63 -2.63 23.90 8.24
CA SER A 63 -2.16 22.55 7.99
C SER A 63 -1.41 21.97 9.18
N LYS A 64 -1.39 20.65 9.26
CA LYS A 64 -0.67 19.90 10.28
C LYS A 64 -0.24 18.55 9.69
N VAL A 65 1.05 18.28 9.73
CA VAL A 65 1.58 16.95 9.38
C VAL A 65 1.48 16.02 10.59
N VAL A 66 1.01 14.80 10.34
CA VAL A 66 0.89 13.74 11.34
C VAL A 66 1.50 12.45 10.84
N TRP A 67 2.03 11.66 11.77
CA TRP A 67 2.45 10.29 11.52
C TRP A 67 1.57 9.35 12.32
N GLU A 68 1.01 8.38 11.61
CA GLU A 68 0.06 7.43 12.14
C GLU A 68 0.58 6.01 11.93
N TYR A 69 0.25 5.10 12.84
CA TYR A 69 0.57 3.69 12.76
C TYR A 69 -0.71 2.89 12.59
N ILE A 70 -0.82 2.18 11.48
CA ILE A 70 -1.88 1.24 11.15
C ILE A 70 -1.47 -0.13 11.69
N ASP A 71 -2.21 -0.65 12.65
CA ASP A 71 -2.01 -1.99 13.20
C ASP A 71 -2.80 -3.02 12.39
N LEU A 72 -2.12 -4.03 11.81
CA LEU A 72 -2.77 -5.06 11.00
C LEU A 72 -3.51 -6.12 11.83
N ASN A 73 -3.33 -6.15 13.15
CA ASN A 73 -4.11 -7.00 14.05
C ASN A 73 -5.56 -6.51 14.18
N GLU A 74 -5.83 -5.26 13.81
CA GLU A 74 -7.18 -4.72 13.85
C GLU A 74 -8.02 -5.18 12.66
N ARG A 75 -9.25 -5.63 12.94
CA ARG A 75 -10.16 -6.20 11.93
C ARG A 75 -10.44 -5.26 10.74
N ILE A 76 -10.47 -3.95 11.00
CA ILE A 76 -10.71 -2.94 9.95
C ILE A 76 -9.52 -2.83 8.97
N ASN A 77 -8.30 -3.17 9.42
CA ASN A 77 -7.06 -3.04 8.66
C ASN A 77 -6.65 -4.33 7.93
N LEU A 78 -7.34 -5.46 8.18
CA LEU A 78 -7.12 -6.73 7.48
C LEU A 78 -7.10 -6.66 5.94
N PRO A 79 -7.84 -5.75 5.27
CA PRO A 79 -7.75 -5.62 3.81
C PRO A 79 -6.34 -5.25 3.29
N TYR A 80 -5.49 -4.66 4.14
CA TYR A 80 -4.10 -4.32 3.81
C TYR A 80 -3.12 -5.49 4.03
N TYR A 81 -3.49 -6.44 4.90
CA TYR A 81 -2.68 -7.61 5.24
C TYR A 81 -2.87 -8.77 4.24
N TYR A 82 -4.11 -9.08 3.89
CA TYR A 82 -4.42 -10.20 2.99
C TYR A 82 -4.30 -9.81 1.51
N PRO A 83 -3.98 -10.77 0.61
CA PRO A 83 -3.64 -12.17 0.87
C PRO A 83 -2.19 -12.39 1.34
N ILE A 84 -1.99 -13.34 2.25
CA ILE A 84 -0.66 -13.73 2.75
C ILE A 84 0.10 -14.58 1.72
N HIS A 85 -0.62 -15.45 1.00
CA HIS A 85 -0.04 -16.38 0.04
C HIS A 85 -0.31 -15.94 -1.41
N GLU A 86 0.75 -15.80 -2.18
CA GLU A 86 0.72 -15.27 -3.56
C GLU A 86 -0.14 -16.12 -4.51
N ASN A 87 -0.09 -17.44 -4.38
CA ASN A 87 -0.78 -18.37 -5.29
C ASN A 87 -2.26 -18.57 -4.96
N SER A 88 -2.78 -17.93 -3.91
CA SER A 88 -4.17 -18.14 -3.46
C SER A 88 -5.19 -17.27 -4.21
N THR A 89 -4.75 -16.42 -5.13
CA THR A 89 -5.53 -15.29 -5.63
C THR A 89 -5.17 -14.92 -7.08
N SER A 90 -6.06 -14.19 -7.76
CA SER A 90 -5.79 -13.56 -9.06
C SER A 90 -4.59 -12.61 -9.04
N LYS A 91 -3.91 -12.46 -10.19
CA LYS A 91 -2.69 -11.63 -10.32
C LYS A 91 -2.86 -10.16 -9.88
N ASN A 92 -4.08 -9.65 -9.92
CA ASN A 92 -4.46 -8.28 -9.56
C ASN A 92 -4.86 -8.10 -8.08
N ARG A 93 -4.65 -9.10 -7.22
CA ARG A 93 -4.88 -8.98 -5.78
C ARG A 93 -3.69 -9.59 -5.01
N LYS A 94 -2.86 -8.72 -4.46
CA LYS A 94 -1.69 -9.02 -3.61
C LYS A 94 -1.80 -8.20 -2.33
N SER A 95 -1.07 -8.58 -1.28
CA SER A 95 -1.00 -7.77 -0.05
C SER A 95 -0.42 -6.39 -0.35
N LEU A 96 -0.70 -5.41 0.52
CA LEU A 96 -0.20 -4.05 0.33
C LEU A 96 1.34 -4.03 0.31
N PHE A 97 1.97 -4.78 1.22
CA PHE A 97 3.42 -4.92 1.27
C PHE A 97 4.00 -5.47 -0.04
N LYS A 98 3.45 -6.58 -0.54
CA LYS A 98 3.94 -7.19 -1.78
C LYS A 98 3.72 -6.28 -2.99
N THR A 99 2.62 -5.53 -3.01
CA THR A 99 2.32 -4.56 -4.06
C THR A 99 3.35 -3.43 -4.10
N LEU A 100 3.74 -2.92 -2.93
CA LEU A 100 4.79 -1.92 -2.83
C LEU A 100 6.15 -2.51 -3.23
N LEU A 101 6.49 -3.70 -2.73
CA LEU A 101 7.75 -4.35 -3.05
C LEU A 101 7.89 -4.64 -4.55
N ASP A 102 6.86 -5.23 -5.18
CA ASP A 102 6.87 -5.51 -6.61
C ASP A 102 6.97 -4.23 -7.43
N GLY A 103 6.25 -3.18 -7.04
CA GLY A 103 6.35 -1.88 -7.70
C GLY A 103 7.76 -1.27 -7.64
N ILE A 104 8.49 -1.51 -6.55
CA ILE A 104 9.87 -1.06 -6.40
C ILE A 104 10.81 -1.93 -7.25
N MET A 105 10.62 -3.25 -7.25
CA MET A 105 11.45 -4.17 -8.01
C MET A 105 11.28 -3.99 -9.53
N ASP A 106 10.05 -3.72 -9.97
CA ASP A 106 9.67 -3.47 -11.37
C ASP A 106 9.96 -2.04 -11.86
N ASP A 107 10.65 -1.21 -11.06
CA ASP A 107 10.96 0.21 -11.35
C ASP A 107 9.74 1.12 -11.58
N GLN A 108 8.55 0.67 -11.19
CA GLN A 108 7.33 1.49 -11.25
C GLN A 108 7.29 2.52 -10.10
N ILE A 109 7.90 2.20 -8.95
CA ILE A 109 8.03 3.08 -7.79
C ILE A 109 9.50 3.48 -7.64
N THR A 110 9.83 4.71 -8.04
CA THR A 110 11.21 5.21 -7.97
C THR A 110 11.52 5.93 -6.66
N GLU A 111 10.52 6.51 -6.01
CA GLU A 111 10.69 7.39 -4.85
C GLU A 111 10.54 6.61 -3.53
N VAL A 112 11.64 5.98 -3.12
CA VAL A 112 11.76 5.20 -1.89
C VAL A 112 12.88 5.73 -1.02
N TYR A 113 12.64 5.88 0.28
CA TYR A 113 13.53 6.57 1.20
C TYR A 113 13.72 5.79 2.51
N ASP A 114 14.80 6.10 3.22
CA ASP A 114 15.07 5.53 4.54
C ASP A 114 14.33 6.26 5.66
N ASP A 115 14.13 7.57 5.49
CA ASP A 115 13.62 8.46 6.51
C ASP A 115 12.26 9.08 6.17
N THR A 116 11.58 9.57 7.21
CA THR A 116 10.26 10.19 7.04
C THR A 116 10.29 11.57 6.39
N TYR A 117 11.48 12.17 6.27
CA TYR A 117 11.68 13.50 5.68
C TYR A 117 12.14 13.45 4.23
N PHE A 118 12.28 12.25 3.65
CA PHE A 118 12.64 12.04 2.24
C PHE A 118 14.00 12.63 1.86
N THR A 119 14.97 12.54 2.77
CA THR A 119 16.32 13.06 2.56
C THR A 119 17.23 12.03 1.91
N SER A 120 17.06 10.76 2.27
CA SER A 120 17.99 9.68 1.91
C SER A 120 17.25 8.63 1.08
N LYS A 121 17.50 8.64 -0.23
CA LYS A 121 16.87 7.71 -1.18
C LYS A 121 17.52 6.34 -1.08
N LEU A 122 16.71 5.29 -1.00
CA LEU A 122 17.18 3.90 -0.94
C LEU A 122 17.34 3.30 -2.32
N THR A 123 18.40 2.52 -2.49
CA THR A 123 18.62 1.67 -3.65
C THR A 123 17.99 0.29 -3.46
N LYS A 124 17.71 -0.43 -4.56
CA LYS A 124 17.15 -1.79 -4.49
C LYS A 124 18.00 -2.73 -3.63
N LYS A 125 19.33 -2.61 -3.70
CA LYS A 125 20.26 -3.42 -2.90
C LYS A 125 20.13 -3.16 -1.39
N GLU A 126 19.91 -1.91 -1.00
CA GLU A 126 19.72 -1.55 0.41
C GLU A 126 18.37 -2.05 0.93
N ILE A 127 17.33 -2.02 0.09
CA ILE A 127 16.02 -2.59 0.42
C ILE A 127 16.15 -4.11 0.59
N GLU A 128 16.80 -4.80 -0.34
CA GLU A 128 17.09 -6.23 -0.23
C GLU A 128 17.86 -6.56 1.05
N ALA A 129 18.87 -5.76 1.41
CA ALA A 129 19.63 -5.97 2.66
C ALA A 129 18.77 -5.86 3.93
N LYS A 130 17.66 -5.11 3.89
CA LYS A 130 16.69 -5.02 4.99
C LYS A 130 15.65 -6.16 4.98
N LEU A 131 15.40 -6.77 3.82
CA LEU A 131 14.42 -7.85 3.64
C LEU A 131 15.02 -9.24 3.83
N PHE A 132 16.32 -9.39 3.54
CA PHE A 132 17.01 -10.67 3.55
C PHE A 132 18.16 -10.67 4.55
N ARG A 133 18.25 -11.77 5.31
CA ARG A 133 19.45 -12.16 6.04
C ARG A 133 19.98 -13.48 5.48
N ILE A 134 21.24 -13.49 5.11
CA ILE A 134 21.95 -14.69 4.65
C ILE A 134 23.02 -15.02 5.69
N ASP A 135 22.80 -16.08 6.45
CA ASP A 135 23.73 -16.51 7.49
C ASP A 135 24.32 -17.88 7.16
N THR A 136 25.63 -18.01 7.30
CA THR A 136 26.32 -19.29 7.24
C THR A 136 26.35 -19.94 8.61
N THR A 137 25.87 -21.17 8.72
CA THR A 137 25.96 -21.95 9.96
C THR A 137 27.42 -22.21 10.36
N ASP A 138 27.65 -22.49 11.65
CA ASP A 138 29.02 -22.75 12.14
C ASP A 138 29.65 -24.04 11.57
N ALA A 139 28.82 -24.97 11.07
CA ALA A 139 29.29 -26.11 10.28
C ALA A 139 29.78 -25.65 8.89
N GLY A 140 29.05 -24.76 8.23
CA GLY A 140 29.46 -24.16 6.95
C GLY A 140 30.73 -23.32 7.06
N LYS A 141 30.91 -22.55 8.13
CA LYS A 141 32.16 -21.81 8.39
C LYS A 141 33.36 -22.74 8.56
N ARG A 142 33.16 -23.90 9.20
CA ARG A 142 34.20 -24.93 9.36
C ARG A 142 34.54 -25.60 8.02
N ALA A 143 33.54 -25.92 7.20
CA ALA A 143 33.73 -26.47 5.86
C ALA A 143 34.48 -25.49 4.94
N LEU A 144 34.12 -24.19 4.97
CA LEU A 144 34.85 -23.10 4.31
C LEU A 144 36.33 -23.04 4.72
N ASN A 145 36.60 -23.10 6.02
CA ASN A 145 37.97 -23.11 6.53
C ASN A 145 38.76 -24.38 6.15
N GLN A 146 38.07 -25.46 5.80
CA GLN A 146 38.65 -26.73 5.34
C GLN A 146 38.82 -26.80 3.81
N GLY A 147 38.43 -25.75 3.08
CA GLY A 147 38.57 -25.68 1.62
C GLY A 147 37.41 -26.29 0.82
N GLU A 148 36.31 -26.64 1.48
CA GLU A 148 35.09 -27.12 0.81
C GLU A 148 34.44 -25.98 0.02
N SER A 149 34.13 -26.23 -1.26
CA SER A 149 33.55 -25.22 -2.16
C SER A 149 32.02 -25.24 -2.19
N ASN A 150 31.39 -26.33 -1.73
CA ASN A 150 29.94 -26.47 -1.72
C ASN A 150 29.39 -26.25 -0.31
N ILE A 151 28.80 -25.08 -0.10
CA ILE A 151 28.37 -24.58 1.21
C ILE A 151 26.87 -24.25 1.20
N GLU A 152 26.18 -24.55 0.10
CA GLU A 152 24.78 -24.15 -0.10
C GLU A 152 23.86 -24.73 0.98
N GLU A 153 24.11 -25.96 1.42
CA GLU A 153 23.37 -26.63 2.49
C GLU A 153 23.53 -25.98 3.87
N PHE A 154 24.57 -25.15 4.05
CA PHE A 154 24.87 -24.48 5.32
C PHE A 154 24.45 -23.01 5.33
N ILE A 155 23.83 -22.52 4.26
CA ILE A 155 23.34 -21.14 4.13
C ILE A 155 21.87 -21.09 4.56
N ASN A 156 21.62 -20.44 5.69
CA ASN A 156 20.27 -20.12 6.13
C ASN A 156 19.87 -18.76 5.54
N ARG A 157 18.85 -18.77 4.68
CA ARG A 157 18.21 -17.55 4.16
C ARG A 157 16.95 -17.27 4.96
N THR A 158 16.93 -16.13 5.66
CA THR A 158 15.75 -15.61 6.33
C THR A 158 15.22 -14.42 5.55
N GLU A 159 13.94 -14.46 5.19
CA GLU A 159 13.25 -13.40 4.44
C GLU A 159 12.07 -12.86 5.24
N ILE A 160 11.73 -11.59 5.03
CA ILE A 160 10.46 -11.01 5.45
C ILE A 160 9.39 -11.35 4.42
N ASN A 161 8.45 -12.22 4.81
CA ASN A 161 7.28 -12.51 4.02
C ASN A 161 6.16 -11.50 4.33
N PRO A 162 5.14 -11.37 3.45
CA PRO A 162 3.95 -10.56 3.74
C PRO A 162 3.26 -10.91 5.07
N GLY A 163 3.37 -12.17 5.51
CA GLY A 163 2.81 -12.63 6.78
C GLY A 163 3.51 -12.07 8.02
N ASP A 164 4.76 -11.63 7.89
CA ASP A 164 5.57 -11.08 8.98
C ASP A 164 5.36 -9.57 9.19
N ILE A 165 4.57 -8.92 8.33
CA ILE A 165 4.28 -7.49 8.43
C ILE A 165 3.28 -7.27 9.56
N GLU A 166 3.67 -6.47 10.55
CA GLU A 166 2.83 -6.15 11.72
C GLU A 166 1.92 -4.94 11.48
N GLY A 167 2.38 -4.01 10.64
CA GLY A 167 1.74 -2.70 10.52
C GLY A 167 2.26 -1.87 9.36
N PHE A 168 1.65 -0.70 9.20
CA PHE A 168 2.14 0.33 8.31
C PHE A 168 2.29 1.65 9.07
N LYS A 169 3.43 2.31 8.94
CA LYS A 169 3.57 3.72 9.32
C LYS A 169 3.19 4.57 8.13
N ILE A 170 2.38 5.59 8.37
CA ILE A 170 1.97 6.54 7.35
C ILE A 170 2.30 7.95 7.80
N LYS A 171 2.60 8.80 6.82
CA LYS A 171 2.78 10.24 7.00
C LYS A 171 1.72 10.94 6.16
N GLY A 172 0.88 11.74 6.79
CA GLY A 172 -0.18 12.48 6.14
C GLY A 172 -0.20 13.93 6.57
N VAL A 173 -0.85 14.77 5.76
CA VAL A 173 -1.11 16.17 6.09
C VAL A 173 -2.61 16.40 6.14
N TRP A 174 -3.06 16.97 7.25
CA TRP A 174 -4.36 17.58 7.38
C TRP A 174 -4.24 19.04 6.97
N TYR A 175 -5.15 19.51 6.12
CA TYR A 175 -5.14 20.90 5.70
C TYR A 175 -6.56 21.39 5.40
N ILE A 176 -6.76 22.70 5.52
CA ILE A 176 -8.03 23.36 5.19
C ILE A 176 -7.80 24.22 3.96
N ASP A 177 -8.54 23.89 2.90
CA ASP A 177 -8.53 24.63 1.65
C ASP A 177 -9.49 25.83 1.75
N LYS A 178 -8.95 27.05 1.64
CA LYS A 178 -9.74 28.30 1.69
C LYS A 178 -10.87 28.35 0.68
N ARG A 179 -10.72 27.67 -0.47
CA ARG A 179 -11.70 27.71 -1.56
C ARG A 179 -12.93 26.86 -1.28
N GLN A 180 -12.74 25.75 -0.56
CA GLN A 180 -13.80 24.79 -0.26
C GLN A 180 -14.29 24.92 1.20
N GLY A 181 -13.49 25.51 2.09
CA GLY A 181 -13.78 25.61 3.51
C GLY A 181 -13.74 24.27 4.26
N GLU A 182 -13.37 23.19 3.58
CA GLU A 182 -13.39 21.84 4.14
C GLU A 182 -12.00 21.40 4.58
N MET A 183 -11.95 20.64 5.68
CA MET A 183 -10.74 19.92 6.07
C MET A 183 -10.52 18.70 5.18
N LYS A 184 -9.32 18.58 4.62
CA LYS A 184 -8.91 17.47 3.77
C LYS A 184 -7.67 16.79 4.33
N TYR A 185 -7.60 15.49 4.12
CA TYR A 185 -6.42 14.68 4.40
C TYR A 185 -5.71 14.33 3.10
N ARG A 186 -4.39 14.44 3.08
CA ARG A 186 -3.55 13.98 1.97
C ARG A 186 -2.44 13.09 2.51
N LEU A 187 -2.41 11.86 2.00
CA LEU A 187 -1.37 10.89 2.32
C LEU A 187 -0.09 11.25 1.56
N LEU A 188 1.02 11.36 2.27
CA LEU A 188 2.33 11.73 1.72
C LEU A 188 3.24 10.52 1.56
N ALA A 189 3.25 9.62 2.55
CA ALA A 189 4.04 8.41 2.46
C ALA A 189 3.49 7.26 3.30
N ILE A 190 3.94 6.06 2.94
CA ILE A 190 3.61 4.80 3.60
C ILE A 190 4.88 3.96 3.73
N ALA A 191 5.01 3.27 4.86
CA ALA A 191 6.14 2.40 5.16
C ALA A 191 5.65 1.11 5.82
N PRO A 192 6.00 -0.07 5.29
CA PRO A 192 5.74 -1.33 5.97
C PRO A 192 6.61 -1.47 7.22
N VAL A 193 6.02 -2.03 8.27
CA VAL A 193 6.66 -2.30 9.55
C VAL A 193 6.74 -3.81 9.76
N ALA A 194 7.94 -4.28 10.04
CA ALA A 194 8.22 -5.69 10.28
C ALA A 194 9.29 -5.82 11.37
N PRO A 195 9.38 -6.99 12.03
CA PRO A 195 10.49 -7.29 12.92
C PRO A 195 11.81 -7.32 12.13
N ASP A 196 12.89 -6.95 12.80
CA ASP A 196 14.22 -6.95 12.19
C ASP A 196 14.64 -8.36 11.75
N VAL A 197 15.06 -8.52 10.49
CA VAL A 197 15.59 -9.78 9.95
C VAL A 197 16.81 -10.29 10.72
N GLN A 198 17.57 -9.39 11.35
CA GLN A 198 18.77 -9.72 12.12
C GLN A 198 18.45 -10.35 13.48
N THR A 199 17.28 -10.06 14.04
CA THR A 199 16.80 -10.62 15.31
C THR A 199 15.79 -11.74 15.10
N LYS A 200 15.18 -11.82 13.92
CA LYS A 200 14.24 -12.87 13.56
C LYS A 200 14.87 -14.26 13.64
N ASN A 201 14.17 -15.20 14.31
CA ASN A 201 14.59 -16.60 14.55
C ASN A 201 15.85 -16.78 15.40
N ARG A 202 16.28 -15.74 16.14
CA ARG A 202 17.40 -15.80 17.07
C ARG A 202 16.89 -15.92 18.51
N SER A 203 17.20 -17.04 19.16
CA SER A 203 16.82 -17.33 20.55
C SER A 203 17.75 -16.68 21.60
N ASP A 204 18.89 -16.15 21.16
CA ASP A 204 19.96 -15.53 21.94
C ASP A 204 19.76 -14.02 22.15
N VAL A 205 18.91 -13.38 21.35
CA VAL A 205 18.63 -11.95 21.42
C VAL A 205 17.20 -11.78 21.93
N GLN A 206 17.01 -11.04 23.04
CA GLN A 206 15.67 -10.58 23.39
C GLN A 206 15.13 -9.81 22.20
N THR A 207 14.06 -10.30 21.58
CA THR A 207 13.35 -9.59 20.53
C THR A 207 12.93 -8.25 21.11
N VAL A 208 13.71 -7.21 20.82
CA VAL A 208 13.28 -5.85 21.08
C VAL A 208 12.09 -5.68 20.16
N ASP A 209 10.92 -5.43 20.75
CA ASP A 209 9.64 -5.20 20.06
C ASP A 209 9.66 -3.84 19.33
N GLU A 210 10.80 -3.51 18.72
CA GLU A 210 11.03 -2.27 18.03
C GLU A 210 10.48 -2.41 16.62
N LYS A 211 9.33 -1.76 16.44
CA LYS A 211 8.61 -1.63 15.19
C LYS A 211 9.42 -0.79 14.19
N LEU A 212 10.33 -1.42 13.46
CA LEU A 212 11.17 -0.77 12.45
C LEU A 212 10.42 -0.57 11.13
N ALA A 213 10.56 0.61 10.54
CA ALA A 213 10.10 0.87 9.19
C ALA A 213 11.14 0.34 8.21
N LEU A 214 10.73 -0.51 7.27
CA LEU A 214 11.66 -1.08 6.29
C LEU A 214 12.12 -0.01 5.30
N PHE A 215 11.17 0.67 4.66
CA PHE A 215 11.40 1.73 3.69
C PHE A 215 10.17 2.64 3.60
N TRP A 216 10.37 3.92 3.31
CA TRP A 216 9.32 4.91 3.11
C TRP A 216 9.06 5.10 1.62
N VAL A 217 7.83 4.85 1.19
CA VAL A 217 7.39 5.08 -0.19
C VAL A 217 6.67 6.42 -0.30
N TRP A 218 7.09 7.26 -1.23
CA TRP A 218 6.37 8.48 -1.56
C TRP A 218 5.03 8.14 -2.21
N TYR A 219 3.94 8.41 -1.48
CA TYR A 219 2.60 7.95 -1.84
C TYR A 219 2.13 8.48 -3.20
N PRO A 220 2.29 9.78 -3.55
CA PRO A 220 1.92 10.28 -4.87
C PRO A 220 2.57 9.55 -6.05
N GLY A 221 3.81 9.07 -5.88
CA GLY A 221 4.51 8.29 -6.91
C GLY A 221 4.04 6.84 -7.04
N ALA A 222 3.47 6.27 -5.98
CA ALA A 222 2.97 4.89 -5.96
C ALA A 222 1.48 4.74 -6.29
N ARG A 223 0.76 5.85 -6.56
CA ARG A 223 -0.70 5.83 -6.72
C ARG A 223 -1.19 4.93 -7.85
N GLN A 224 -0.51 4.92 -8.99
CA GLN A 224 -0.91 4.06 -10.11
C GLN A 224 -0.83 2.58 -9.73
N ASN A 225 0.28 2.15 -9.15
CA ASN A 225 0.46 0.78 -8.66
C ASN A 225 -0.59 0.37 -7.62
N LEU A 226 -0.89 1.27 -6.68
CA LEU A 226 -1.91 1.05 -5.65
C LEU A 226 -3.33 1.11 -6.21
N TYR A 227 -3.54 1.77 -7.34
CA TYR A 227 -4.83 1.82 -8.02
C TYR A 227 -5.08 0.55 -8.83
N ASP A 228 -4.07 0.04 -9.52
CA ASP A 228 -4.15 -1.18 -10.34
C ASP A 228 -4.43 -2.41 -9.46
N MET A 229 -3.83 -2.45 -8.28
CA MET A 229 -4.05 -3.53 -7.33
C MET A 229 -5.38 -3.39 -6.60
N LYS A 230 -6.16 -4.48 -6.58
CA LYS A 230 -7.52 -4.48 -6.02
C LYS A 230 -7.62 -5.32 -4.75
N VAL A 231 -8.48 -4.87 -3.84
CA VAL A 231 -8.74 -5.44 -2.53
C VAL A 231 -10.05 -6.21 -2.54
N PHE A 232 -10.11 -7.30 -1.78
CA PHE A 232 -11.33 -8.08 -1.64
C PHE A 232 -12.41 -7.30 -0.89
N ASN A 233 -13.53 -7.05 -1.57
CA ASN A 233 -14.70 -6.44 -0.98
C ASN A 233 -15.68 -7.52 -0.52
N GLN A 234 -15.80 -7.70 0.79
CA GLN A 234 -16.69 -8.71 1.40
C GLN A 234 -18.17 -8.52 1.04
N LYS A 235 -18.60 -7.28 0.80
CA LYS A 235 -20.02 -6.97 0.50
C LYS A 235 -20.35 -7.13 -0.98
N ASN A 236 -19.37 -6.96 -1.85
CA ASN A 236 -19.56 -7.04 -3.30
C ASN A 236 -18.25 -7.44 -4.00
N SER A 237 -18.07 -8.73 -4.24
CA SER A 237 -16.88 -9.26 -4.91
C SER A 237 -16.76 -8.86 -6.37
N ALA A 238 -17.88 -8.48 -7.03
CA ALA A 238 -17.88 -8.06 -8.42
C ALA A 238 -17.30 -6.65 -8.61
N TYR A 239 -17.32 -5.83 -7.56
CA TYR A 239 -16.76 -4.48 -7.56
C TYR A 239 -15.65 -4.37 -6.51
N PRO A 240 -14.43 -4.81 -6.86
CA PRO A 240 -13.29 -4.71 -5.96
C PRO A 240 -12.81 -3.25 -5.89
N ILE A 241 -12.31 -2.85 -4.71
CA ILE A 241 -11.87 -1.48 -4.43
C ILE A 241 -10.35 -1.46 -4.52
N SER A 242 -9.74 -0.42 -5.08
CA SER A 242 -8.28 -0.30 -5.13
C SER A 242 -7.67 0.13 -3.79
N TYR A 243 -6.37 -0.13 -3.59
CA TYR A 243 -5.67 0.37 -2.41
C TYR A 243 -5.63 1.90 -2.38
N ASP A 244 -5.43 2.56 -3.53
CA ASP A 244 -5.45 4.03 -3.61
C ASP A 244 -6.78 4.60 -3.10
N HIS A 245 -7.91 4.00 -3.47
CA HIS A 245 -9.22 4.45 -2.97
C HIS A 245 -9.39 4.23 -1.47
N LEU A 246 -8.95 3.09 -0.93
CA LEU A 246 -9.08 2.83 0.51
C LEU A 246 -8.21 3.77 1.35
N LEU A 247 -6.97 4.02 0.92
CA LEU A 247 -6.03 4.89 1.63
C LEU A 247 -6.45 6.36 1.56
N ASN A 248 -6.86 6.85 0.39
CA ASN A 248 -7.37 8.22 0.24
C ASN A 248 -8.69 8.44 1.01
N ALA A 249 -9.56 7.43 1.07
CA ALA A 249 -10.79 7.50 1.87
C ALA A 249 -10.55 7.27 3.37
N LYS A 250 -9.30 7.15 3.81
CA LYS A 250 -8.88 6.86 5.19
C LYS A 250 -9.64 5.68 5.81
N ARG A 251 -9.90 4.63 5.03
CA ARG A 251 -10.64 3.42 5.46
C ARG A 251 -9.75 2.45 6.24
N PHE A 252 -9.12 2.97 7.27
CA PHE A 252 -8.26 2.24 8.20
C PHE A 252 -8.37 2.89 9.58
N ASN A 253 -8.04 2.14 10.62
CA ASN A 253 -7.80 2.70 11.93
C ASN A 253 -6.31 2.83 12.18
N ALA A 254 -5.90 3.94 12.80
CA ALA A 254 -4.50 4.24 13.04
C ALA A 254 -4.31 5.05 14.33
N ILE A 255 -3.19 4.81 14.98
CA ILE A 255 -2.76 5.52 16.19
C ILE A 255 -1.75 6.60 15.80
N ILE A 256 -1.99 7.84 16.19
CA ILE A 256 -1.07 8.95 15.93
C ILE A 256 0.09 8.82 16.92
N TYR A 257 1.28 8.54 16.42
CA TYR A 257 2.48 8.38 17.26
C TYR A 257 3.39 9.59 17.22
N ARG A 258 3.20 10.50 16.24
CA ARG A 258 3.96 11.74 16.09
C ARG A 258 3.09 12.79 15.41
N GLU A 259 3.27 14.03 15.82
CA GLU A 259 2.67 15.19 15.15
C GLU A 259 3.72 16.27 14.92
N GLU A 260 3.47 17.12 13.93
CA GLU A 260 4.32 18.25 13.64
C GLU A 260 4.20 19.31 14.75
N ASN A 261 5.30 19.61 15.44
CA ASN A 261 5.28 20.56 16.54
C ASN A 261 6.60 21.32 16.65
N ILE A 262 6.55 22.43 17.39
CA ILE A 262 7.71 23.27 17.70
C ILE A 262 8.80 22.53 18.49
N TYR A 263 8.49 21.35 19.04
CA TYR A 263 9.39 20.54 19.86
C TYR A 263 10.20 19.53 19.04
N GLY A 264 10.30 19.73 17.72
CA GLY A 264 11.08 18.87 16.85
C GLY A 264 10.42 17.54 16.51
N ASN A 265 9.08 17.49 16.49
CA ASN A 265 8.28 16.33 16.07
C ASN A 265 8.61 15.07 16.88
N ARG A 266 8.67 15.22 18.20
CA ARG A 266 8.98 14.13 19.12
C ARG A 266 7.84 13.10 19.17
N ASP A 267 8.18 11.81 19.20
CA ASP A 267 7.18 10.75 19.38
C ASP A 267 6.45 10.85 20.70
N VAL A 268 5.16 10.50 20.68
CA VAL A 268 4.25 10.42 21.84
C VAL A 268 4.87 9.59 22.96
N SER A 269 5.49 8.46 22.61
CA SER A 269 6.14 7.55 23.55
C SER A 269 7.29 8.17 24.35
N HIS A 270 7.93 9.24 23.83
CA HIS A 270 9.06 9.83 24.51
C HIS A 270 8.67 10.85 25.60
N TYR A 271 7.49 11.46 25.52
CA TYR A 271 7.02 12.43 26.53
C TYR A 271 5.87 11.90 27.39
N VAL A 272 5.04 11.00 26.84
CA VAL A 272 4.05 10.24 27.63
C VAL A 272 4.75 8.99 28.17
N ARG A 273 5.34 9.12 29.37
CA ARG A 273 5.95 7.97 30.06
C ARG A 273 4.86 7.07 30.63
N GLY A 274 4.86 5.79 30.24
CA GLY A 274 4.02 4.77 30.86
C GLY A 274 3.28 3.87 29.87
N ASN A 275 2.26 3.18 30.41
CA ASN A 275 1.40 2.17 29.77
C ASN A 275 0.91 2.62 28.38
N SER A 276 0.77 1.66 27.45
CA SER A 276 0.25 1.85 26.08
C SER A 276 -1.09 2.59 26.06
N LEU A 277 -1.92 2.43 27.09
CA LEU A 277 -3.18 3.16 27.25
C LEU A 277 -3.00 4.69 27.21
N PHE A 278 -2.00 5.24 27.89
CA PHE A 278 -1.79 6.70 27.91
C PHE A 278 -1.35 7.23 26.55
N GLN A 279 -0.61 6.43 25.78
CA GLN A 279 -0.21 6.79 24.42
C GLN A 279 -1.42 6.81 23.48
N VAL A 280 -2.36 5.87 23.65
CA VAL A 280 -3.63 5.87 22.89
C VAL A 280 -4.47 7.09 23.24
N LEU A 281 -4.61 7.43 24.52
CA LEU A 281 -5.36 8.63 24.93
C LEU A 281 -4.75 9.93 24.40
N GLU A 282 -3.42 10.04 24.38
CA GLU A 282 -2.75 11.20 23.79
C GLU A 282 -2.93 11.24 22.27
N SER A 283 -2.85 10.09 21.58
CA SER A 283 -3.20 9.98 20.16
C SER A 283 -4.63 10.46 19.88
N ASP A 284 -5.60 10.04 20.69
CA ASP A 284 -7.00 10.44 20.54
C ASP A 284 -7.18 11.94 20.77
N LYS A 285 -6.49 12.50 21.77
CA LYS A 285 -6.48 13.94 22.02
C LYS A 285 -5.90 14.74 20.85
N ILE A 286 -4.82 14.27 20.23
CA ILE A 286 -4.26 14.91 19.01
C ILE A 286 -5.28 14.84 17.87
N ARG A 287 -5.95 13.69 17.70
CA ARG A 287 -6.98 13.51 16.67
C ARG A 287 -8.17 14.45 16.87
N GLU A 288 -8.67 14.59 18.10
CA GLU A 288 -9.78 15.53 18.39
C GLU A 288 -9.34 16.98 18.21
N ASN A 289 -8.12 17.37 18.62
CA ASN A 289 -7.63 18.73 18.36
C ASN A 289 -7.62 19.07 16.85
N ILE A 290 -7.17 18.13 16.01
CA ILE A 290 -7.21 18.30 14.56
C ILE A 290 -8.65 18.45 14.08
N ARG A 291 -9.58 17.63 14.56
CA ARG A 291 -10.99 17.67 14.17
C ARG A 291 -11.68 18.98 14.59
N ASP A 292 -11.42 19.45 15.80
CA ASP A 292 -12.00 20.67 16.36
C ASP A 292 -11.54 21.93 15.61
N LYS A 293 -10.38 21.90 14.93
CA LYS A 293 -9.92 23.03 14.09
C LYS A 293 -10.92 23.41 13.01
N GLU A 294 -11.66 22.45 12.46
CA GLU A 294 -12.70 22.75 11.48
C GLU A 294 -13.83 23.56 12.13
N LEU A 295 -14.33 23.10 13.29
CA LEU A 295 -15.40 23.79 14.03
C LEU A 295 -14.98 25.18 14.52
N ASP A 296 -13.75 25.33 15.01
CA ASP A 296 -13.20 26.59 15.51
C ASP A 296 -13.19 27.69 14.43
N ILE A 297 -12.95 27.32 13.17
CA ILE A 297 -12.88 28.27 12.06
C ILE A 297 -14.27 28.77 11.66
N TRP A 298 -15.31 27.95 11.85
CA TRP A 298 -16.69 28.32 11.54
C TRP A 298 -17.38 29.12 12.64
N ASN A 299 -16.91 29.04 13.89
CA ASN A 299 -17.55 29.65 15.05
C ASN A 299 -17.00 31.05 15.42
N TYR A 300 -16.45 31.79 14.47
CA TYR A 300 -15.92 33.15 14.68
C TYR A 300 -16.90 34.25 14.29
#